data_AF-A0ABD1VY21-F1
#
_entry.id   AF-A0ABD1VY21-F1
#
_cell.length_a   1.000
_cell.length_b   1.000
_cell.length_c   1.000
_cell.angle_alpha   90.00
_cell.angle_beta   90.00
_cell.angle_gamma   90.00
#
_symmetry.space_group_name_H-M   'P 1'
#
loop_
_entity.id
_entity.type
_entity.pdbx_description
1 polymer ?
#
loop_
_entity_poly.entity_id
_entity_poly.type
_entity_poly.pdbx_seq_one_letter_code
_entity_poly.pdbx_strand_id
1 'polypeptide(L)'
;MVNMHAKRDSTCSAEKFFKQVPVKDIVSWNTLIGAMVKSATPARAFDLFMEMCVHGFLPNETTFVNVLNSCTTLQTSPYGELIHAKMIKKRFESDVYAGSGLVDFYAKCEKVEEAHLCFDEITEEDFGFLEFFDAGIFKGRFFCFS
;
A
#
# COMPACT_ATOMS: atom_id res chain seq x y z
N MET A 1 -23.93 -20.01 -13.99
CA MET A 1 -23.75 -19.04 -12.90
C MET A 1 -22.61 -19.56 -12.02
N VAL A 2 -21.37 -19.17 -12.33
CA VAL A 2 -20.17 -19.69 -11.66
C VAL A 2 -19.71 -18.64 -10.66
N ASN A 3 -20.37 -18.59 -9.51
CA ASN A 3 -20.07 -17.64 -8.47
C ASN A 3 -19.25 -18.34 -7.37
N MET A 4 -18.18 -17.67 -6.92
CA MET A 4 -17.60 -17.80 -5.55
C MET A 4 -16.39 -18.73 -5.25
N HIS A 5 -15.74 -19.46 -6.17
CA HIS A 5 -14.64 -20.37 -5.74
C HIS A 5 -13.21 -20.13 -6.27
N ALA A 6 -12.95 -19.23 -7.23
CA ALA A 6 -11.59 -19.09 -7.76
C ALA A 6 -10.63 -18.23 -6.91
N LYS A 7 -11.13 -17.26 -6.13
CA LYS A 7 -10.26 -16.34 -5.35
C LYS A 7 -9.81 -16.90 -3.99
N ARG A 8 -10.56 -17.84 -3.39
CA ARG A 8 -10.24 -18.44 -2.07
C ARG A 8 -9.12 -19.48 -2.13
N ASP A 9 -8.97 -20.20 -3.25
CA ASP A 9 -7.93 -21.23 -3.39
C ASP A 9 -6.52 -20.67 -3.62
N SER A 10 -6.41 -19.45 -4.15
CA SER A 10 -5.10 -18.89 -4.53
C SER A 10 -4.25 -18.45 -3.33
N THR A 11 -4.84 -17.96 -2.24
CA THR A 11 -4.06 -17.47 -1.08
C THR A 11 -3.46 -18.56 -0.21
N CYS A 12 -4.21 -19.64 0.04
CA CYS A 12 -3.68 -20.82 0.74
C CYS A 12 -2.52 -21.45 -0.04
N SER A 13 -2.59 -21.41 -1.37
CA SER A 13 -1.48 -21.82 -2.25
C SER A 13 -0.28 -20.88 -2.16
N ALA A 14 -0.51 -19.56 -2.15
CA ALA A 14 0.56 -18.56 -2.07
C ALA A 14 1.38 -18.66 -0.77
N GLU A 15 0.73 -18.81 0.40
CA GLU A 15 1.46 -18.98 1.67
C GLU A 15 2.23 -20.30 1.72
N LYS A 16 1.65 -21.39 1.19
CA LYS A 16 2.33 -22.70 1.13
C LYS A 16 3.57 -22.62 0.24
N PHE A 17 3.46 -22.01 -0.92
CA PHE A 17 4.58 -21.82 -1.82
C PHE A 17 5.67 -20.95 -1.17
N PHE A 18 5.28 -19.84 -0.54
CA PHE A 18 6.22 -18.95 0.16
C PHE A 18 6.99 -19.66 1.29
N LYS A 19 6.34 -20.56 2.02
CA LYS A 19 7.00 -21.39 3.04
C LYS A 19 8.05 -22.34 2.44
N GLN A 20 7.82 -22.84 1.23
CA GLN A 20 8.74 -23.72 0.52
C GLN A 20 9.91 -22.98 -0.15
N VAL A 21 9.80 -21.66 -0.35
CA VAL A 21 10.91 -20.86 -0.89
C VAL A 21 12.10 -20.87 0.10
N PRO A 22 13.26 -21.44 -0.29
CA PRO A 22 14.40 -21.63 0.60
C PRO A 22 15.11 -20.31 0.91
N VAL A 23 15.11 -19.37 -0.03
CA VAL A 23 15.70 -18.03 0.13
C VAL A 23 14.62 -17.00 -0.18
N LYS A 24 14.15 -16.32 0.86
CA LYS A 24 13.15 -15.24 0.73
C LYS A 24 13.86 -13.94 0.42
N ASP A 25 13.33 -13.20 -0.54
CA ASP A 25 13.76 -11.85 -0.89
C ASP A 25 12.58 -10.87 -0.81
N ILE A 26 12.84 -9.58 -1.01
CA ILE A 26 11.81 -8.54 -0.96
C ILE A 26 10.69 -8.76 -1.99
N VAL A 27 11.01 -9.34 -3.15
CA VAL A 27 10.04 -9.63 -4.21
C VAL A 27 9.07 -10.72 -3.77
N SER A 28 9.57 -11.79 -3.14
CA SER A 28 8.74 -12.88 -2.62
C SER A 28 7.80 -12.40 -1.51
N TRP A 29 8.26 -11.52 -0.62
CA TRP A 29 7.43 -10.87 0.41
C TRP A 29 6.35 -9.99 -0.23
N ASN A 30 6.73 -9.10 -1.14
CA ASN A 30 5.79 -8.20 -1.82
C ASN A 30 4.74 -8.97 -2.63
N THR A 31 5.15 -10.07 -3.27
CA THR A 31 4.24 -10.95 -4.01
C THR A 31 3.20 -11.56 -3.07
N LEU A 32 3.63 -12.07 -1.91
CA LEU A 32 2.73 -12.67 -0.94
C LEU A 32 1.79 -11.63 -0.32
N ILE A 33 2.32 -10.48 0.10
CA ILE A 33 1.53 -9.38 0.68
C ILE A 33 0.49 -8.89 -0.34
N GLY A 34 0.91 -8.61 -1.59
CA GLY A 34 0.01 -8.18 -2.66
C GLY A 34 -1.07 -9.22 -3.00
N ALA A 35 -0.76 -10.51 -2.89
CA ALA A 35 -1.76 -11.57 -3.03
C ALA A 35 -2.81 -11.53 -1.91
N MET A 36 -2.40 -11.25 -0.66
CA MET A 36 -3.34 -11.12 0.47
C MET A 36 -4.26 -9.91 0.33
N VAL A 37 -3.75 -8.76 -0.14
CA VAL A 37 -4.56 -7.55 -0.38
C VAL A 37 -5.74 -7.82 -1.32
N LYS A 38 -5.52 -8.60 -2.39
CA LYS A 38 -6.53 -8.90 -3.42
C LYS A 38 -7.48 -10.05 -3.05
N SER A 39 -7.29 -10.64 -1.87
CA SER A 39 -7.97 -11.84 -1.42
C SER A 39 -9.14 -11.56 -0.47
N ALA A 40 -9.73 -12.62 0.06
CA ALA A 40 -10.74 -12.52 1.12
C ALA A 40 -10.15 -12.21 2.51
N THR A 41 -8.82 -12.14 2.64
CA THR A 41 -8.11 -11.92 3.91
C THR A 41 -7.11 -10.76 3.82
N PRO A 42 -7.54 -9.53 3.51
CA PRO A 42 -6.64 -8.37 3.45
C PRO A 42 -5.93 -8.11 4.78
N ALA A 43 -6.55 -8.41 5.93
CA ALA A 43 -5.93 -8.27 7.24
C ALA A 43 -4.60 -9.03 7.37
N ARG A 44 -4.48 -10.19 6.70
CA ARG A 44 -3.25 -10.99 6.68
C ARG A 44 -2.07 -10.25 6.04
N ALA A 45 -2.32 -9.30 5.14
CA ALA A 45 -1.27 -8.50 4.51
C ALA A 45 -0.48 -7.67 5.54
N PHE A 46 -1.14 -7.16 6.57
CA PHE A 46 -0.49 -6.40 7.64
C PHE A 46 0.36 -7.32 8.53
N ASP A 47 -0.14 -8.50 8.88
CA ASP A 47 0.64 -9.49 9.66
C ASP A 47 1.92 -9.88 8.91
N LEU A 48 1.83 -10.13 7.61
CA LEU A 48 2.97 -10.48 6.77
C LEU A 48 3.97 -9.34 6.64
N PHE A 49 3.50 -8.08 6.61
CA PHE A 49 4.38 -6.91 6.67
C PHE A 49 5.15 -6.84 7.99
N MET A 50 4.50 -7.12 9.11
CA MET A 50 5.16 -7.18 10.41
C MET A 50 6.16 -8.35 10.47
N GLU A 51 5.79 -9.51 9.94
CA GLU A 51 6.67 -10.69 9.82
C GLU A 51 7.91 -10.36 8.98
N MET A 52 7.74 -9.74 7.81
CA MET A 52 8.83 -9.24 6.95
C MET A 52 9.80 -8.35 7.73
N CYS A 53 9.29 -7.39 8.50
CA CYS A 53 10.10 -6.50 9.32
C CYS A 53 10.86 -7.24 10.43
N VAL A 54 10.22 -8.21 11.10
CA VAL A 54 10.85 -9.02 12.16
C VAL A 54 11.97 -9.90 11.60
N HIS A 55 11.82 -10.41 10.38
CA HIS A 55 12.87 -11.13 9.67
C HIS A 55 13.99 -10.23 9.12
N GLY A 56 13.97 -8.93 9.39
CA GLY A 56 15.03 -7.99 9.03
C GLY A 56 14.96 -7.50 7.58
N PHE A 57 13.89 -7.80 6.85
CA PHE A 57 13.69 -7.26 5.50
C PHE A 57 13.20 -5.82 5.60
N LEU A 58 13.78 -4.95 4.77
CA LEU A 58 13.38 -3.55 4.68
C LEU A 58 12.21 -3.42 3.70
N PRO A 59 11.06 -2.86 4.11
CA PRO A 59 9.98 -2.52 3.19
C PRO A 59 10.44 -1.53 2.13
N ASN A 60 9.88 -1.65 0.93
CA ASN A 60 10.04 -0.67 -0.14
C ASN A 60 8.69 -0.02 -0.49
N GLU A 61 8.68 0.86 -1.49
CA GLU A 61 7.52 1.62 -1.97
C GLU A 61 6.34 0.68 -2.28
N THR A 62 6.63 -0.42 -2.98
CA THR A 62 5.62 -1.45 -3.32
C THR A 62 5.07 -2.15 -2.08
N THR A 63 5.90 -2.41 -1.07
CA THR A 63 5.44 -2.95 0.21
C THR A 63 4.43 -1.99 0.85
N PHE A 64 4.79 -0.71 0.96
CA PHE A 64 3.94 0.30 1.60
C PHE A 64 2.60 0.47 0.90
N VAL A 65 2.61 0.64 -0.43
CA VAL A 65 1.38 0.77 -1.22
C VAL A 65 0.46 -0.45 -1.05
N ASN A 66 1.02 -1.67 -1.05
CA ASN A 66 0.22 -2.87 -0.84
C ASN A 66 -0.45 -2.90 0.55
N VAL A 67 0.29 -2.60 1.61
CA VAL A 67 -0.26 -2.66 2.97
C VAL A 67 -1.26 -1.52 3.20
N LEU A 68 -1.01 -0.31 2.68
CA LEU A 68 -1.97 0.80 2.72
C LEU A 68 -3.27 0.43 1.99
N ASN A 69 -3.20 -0.18 0.81
CA ASN A 69 -4.37 -0.67 0.10
C ASN A 69 -5.18 -1.70 0.91
N SER A 70 -4.51 -2.56 1.70
CA SER A 70 -5.18 -3.44 2.64
C SER A 70 -5.93 -2.65 3.73
N CYS A 71 -5.27 -1.67 4.34
CA CYS A 71 -5.87 -0.82 5.37
C CYS A 71 -7.08 -0.04 4.84
N THR A 72 -7.00 0.47 3.61
CA THR A 72 -8.12 1.09 2.89
C THR A 72 -9.29 0.13 2.70
N THR A 73 -9.00 -1.11 2.27
CA THR A 73 -10.04 -2.13 2.05
C THR A 73 -10.74 -2.53 3.34
N LEU A 74 -10.01 -2.52 4.46
CA LEU A 74 -10.52 -2.85 5.79
C LEU A 74 -11.14 -1.64 6.52
N GLN A 75 -10.95 -0.43 6.00
CA GLN A 75 -11.25 0.84 6.69
C GLN A 75 -10.60 0.92 8.08
N THR A 76 -9.39 0.37 8.23
CA THR A 76 -8.67 0.32 9.51
C THR A 76 -7.69 1.49 9.62
N SER A 77 -8.19 2.63 10.08
CA SER A 77 -7.38 3.85 10.23
C SER A 77 -6.13 3.67 11.11
N PRO A 78 -6.18 2.99 12.28
CA PRO A 78 -5.00 2.86 13.15
C PRO A 78 -3.81 2.13 12.50
N TYR A 79 -4.08 1.13 11.66
CA TYR A 79 -3.00 0.39 10.97
C TYR A 79 -2.35 1.22 9.88
N GLY A 80 -3.12 2.02 9.14
CA GLY A 80 -2.55 2.92 8.14
C GLY A 80 -1.72 4.04 8.76
N GLU A 81 -2.11 4.57 9.92
CA GLU A 81 -1.29 5.54 10.66
C GLU A 81 0.04 4.96 11.14
N LEU A 82 0.04 3.70 11.61
CA LEU A 82 1.29 3.00 11.97
C LEU A 82 2.21 2.83 10.76
N ILE A 83 1.64 2.56 9.58
CA ILE A 83 2.38 2.46 8.33
C ILE A 83 2.93 3.82 7.93
N HIS A 84 2.12 4.88 8.01
CA HIS A 84 2.53 6.25 7.71
C HIS A 84 3.72 6.67 8.59
N ALA A 85 3.64 6.43 9.91
CA ALA A 85 4.76 6.70 10.82
C ALA A 85 6.04 5.93 10.44
N LYS A 86 5.90 4.69 9.94
CA LYS A 86 7.02 3.89 9.44
C LYS A 86 7.60 4.47 8.15
N MET A 87 6.77 4.99 7.26
CA MET A 87 7.18 5.65 6.01
C MET A 87 7.97 6.92 6.29
N ILE A 88 7.47 7.79 7.18
CA ILE A 88 8.18 9.02 7.63
C ILE A 88 9.57 8.69 8.16
N LYS A 89 9.68 7.67 9.02
CA LYS A 89 10.97 7.24 9.58
C LYS A 89 11.96 6.76 8.51
N LYS A 90 11.45 6.35 7.34
CA LYS A 90 12.21 5.76 6.25
C LYS A 90 12.30 6.66 5.01
N ARG A 91 11.76 7.88 5.05
CA ARG A 91 11.78 8.85 3.94
C ARG A 91 11.04 8.35 2.70
N PHE A 92 9.89 7.72 2.91
CA PHE A 92 8.99 7.26 1.83
C PHE A 92 7.73 8.12 1.69
N GLU A 93 7.53 9.09 2.57
CA GLU A 93 6.43 10.06 2.56
C GLU A 93 6.49 10.98 1.34
N SER A 94 7.70 11.37 0.90
CA SER A 94 7.93 12.21 -0.28
C SER A 94 8.07 11.42 -1.59
N ASP A 95 8.19 10.09 -1.54
CA ASP A 95 8.20 9.27 -2.76
C ASP A 95 6.83 9.37 -3.45
N VAL A 96 6.81 9.81 -4.71
CA VAL A 96 5.57 10.04 -5.47
C VAL A 96 4.66 8.81 -5.48
N TYR A 97 5.25 7.62 -5.63
CA TYR A 97 4.47 6.38 -5.69
C TYR A 97 3.90 5.98 -4.33
N ALA A 98 4.74 5.90 -3.30
CA ALA A 98 4.33 5.52 -1.95
C ALA A 98 3.45 6.59 -1.28
N GLY A 99 3.81 7.86 -1.43
CA GLY A 99 3.06 9.02 -0.98
C GLY A 99 1.68 9.10 -1.62
N SER A 100 1.54 8.84 -2.94
CA SER A 100 0.21 8.78 -3.56
C SER A 100 -0.68 7.71 -2.93
N GLY A 101 -0.09 6.62 -2.44
CA GLY A 101 -0.77 5.59 -1.66
C GLY A 101 -1.27 6.09 -0.31
N LEU A 102 -0.53 6.98 0.36
CA LEU A 102 -0.96 7.62 1.61
C LEU A 102 -2.14 8.57 1.38
N VAL A 103 -2.08 9.38 0.32
CA VAL A 103 -3.17 10.28 -0.06
C VAL A 103 -4.45 9.49 -0.33
N ASP A 104 -4.38 8.41 -1.12
CA ASP A 104 -5.54 7.53 -1.41
C ASP A 104 -6.07 6.85 -0.14
N PHE A 105 -5.19 6.45 0.78
CA PHE A 105 -5.57 5.87 2.07
C PHE A 105 -6.34 6.86 2.96
N TYR A 106 -5.78 8.05 3.20
CA TYR A 106 -6.41 9.04 4.07
C TYR A 106 -7.72 9.58 3.48
N ALA A 107 -7.75 9.83 2.16
CA ALA A 107 -8.98 10.25 1.48
C ALA A 107 -10.11 9.22 1.64
N LYS A 108 -9.81 7.92 1.53
CA LYS A 108 -10.80 6.84 1.70
C LYS A 108 -11.13 6.51 3.15
N CYS A 109 -10.33 7.00 4.09
CA CYS A 109 -10.64 6.95 5.52
C CYS A 109 -11.37 8.22 6.00
N GLU A 110 -11.85 9.07 5.08
CA GLU A 110 -12.55 10.33 5.36
C GLU A 110 -11.71 11.34 6.15
N LYS A 111 -10.38 11.21 6.08
CA LYS A 111 -9.38 12.05 6.72
C LYS A 111 -8.76 13.02 5.71
N VAL A 112 -9.58 13.97 5.29
CA VAL A 112 -9.28 14.88 4.17
C VAL A 112 -8.08 15.78 4.47
N GLU A 113 -8.01 16.32 5.68
CA GLU A 113 -6.92 17.23 6.07
C GLU A 113 -5.57 16.50 6.01
N GLU A 114 -5.50 15.26 6.50
CA GLU A 114 -4.31 14.43 6.44
C GLU A 114 -3.95 14.03 5.00
N ALA A 115 -4.95 13.78 4.15
CA ALA A 115 -4.71 13.52 2.73
C ALA A 115 -4.09 14.72 2.02
N HIS A 116 -4.51 15.95 2.35
CA HIS A 116 -3.92 17.18 1.82
C HIS A 116 -2.48 17.37 2.29
N LEU A 117 -2.20 17.16 3.58
CA LEU A 117 -0.84 17.25 4.12
C LEU A 117 0.11 16.28 3.41
N CYS A 118 -0.31 15.03 3.20
CA CYS A 118 0.49 14.06 2.44
C CYS A 118 0.68 14.47 0.98
N PHE A 119 -0.31 15.13 0.35
CA PHE A 119 -0.19 15.59 -1.02
C PHE A 119 0.84 16.73 -1.14
N ASP A 120 0.77 17.71 -0.24
CA ASP A 120 1.69 18.85 -0.23
C ASP A 120 3.14 18.38 -0.05
N GLU A 121 3.38 17.40 0.84
CA GLU A 121 4.70 16.82 1.11
C GLU A 121 5.31 16.13 -0.12
N ILE A 122 4.49 15.51 -0.98
CA ILE A 122 4.96 14.92 -2.25
C ILE A 122 5.35 16.03 -3.24
N THR A 123 4.61 17.14 -3.27
CA THR A 123 4.83 18.23 -4.24
C THR A 123 6.02 19.13 -3.91
N GLU A 124 6.45 19.18 -2.64
CA GLU A 124 7.57 20.06 -2.25
C GLU A 124 8.94 19.56 -2.71
N GLU A 125 9.12 18.28 -3.05
CA GLU A 125 10.40 17.75 -3.57
C GLU A 125 10.45 17.68 -5.12
N ASP A 126 9.31 17.85 -5.80
CA ASP A 126 9.15 17.72 -7.26
C ASP A 126 9.29 19.06 -8.04
N PHE A 127 9.72 20.16 -7.39
CA PHE A 127 9.94 21.49 -8.02
C PHE A 127 11.00 21.52 -9.17
N GLY A 128 11.47 20.37 -9.65
CA GLY A 128 12.24 20.24 -10.90
C GLY A 128 11.46 19.70 -12.12
N PHE A 129 10.22 19.20 -11.97
CA PHE A 129 9.52 18.45 -13.04
C PHE A 129 8.04 18.88 -13.26
N LEU A 130 7.75 20.16 -13.07
CA LEU A 130 6.41 20.78 -13.24
C LEU A 130 5.77 20.66 -14.64
N GLU A 131 6.36 19.98 -15.63
CA GLU A 131 5.78 19.85 -16.97
C GLU A 131 4.97 18.57 -17.24
N PHE A 132 5.00 17.55 -16.38
CA PHE A 132 4.33 16.26 -16.67
C PHE A 132 2.94 16.07 -16.04
N PHE A 133 2.57 16.85 -15.02
CA PHE A 133 1.40 16.55 -14.21
C PHE A 133 0.05 17.00 -14.83
N ASP A 134 0.07 17.91 -15.81
CA ASP A 134 -1.15 18.34 -16.53
C ASP A 134 -1.70 17.28 -17.50
N ALA A 135 -0.95 16.21 -17.78
CA ALA A 135 -1.34 15.14 -18.71
C ALA A 135 -2.08 13.96 -18.04
N GLY A 136 -3.18 14.25 -17.32
CA GLY A 136 -4.35 13.37 -17.33
C GLY A 136 -4.35 12.03 -16.56
N ILE A 137 -3.38 11.74 -15.68
CA ILE A 137 -3.37 10.47 -14.92
C ILE A 137 -4.32 10.46 -13.71
N PHE A 138 -4.69 11.62 -13.14
CA PHE A 138 -5.45 11.70 -11.87
C PHE A 138 -6.96 11.99 -11.98
N LYS A 139 -7.53 12.12 -13.19
CA LYS A 139 -8.96 12.48 -13.38
C LYS A 139 -9.98 11.43 -12.89
N GLY A 140 -9.55 10.22 -12.52
CA GLY A 140 -10.46 9.11 -12.20
C GLY A 140 -10.75 8.85 -10.73
N ARG A 141 -10.02 9.44 -9.77
CA ARG A 141 -10.09 9.01 -8.35
C ARG A 141 -10.27 10.09 -7.29
N PHE A 142 -10.13 11.37 -7.63
CA PHE A 142 -10.10 12.46 -6.63
C PHE A 142 -11.08 13.62 -6.88
N PHE A 143 -12.10 13.44 -7.74
CA PHE A 143 -13.21 14.40 -7.84
C PHE A 143 -14.14 14.32 -6.61
N CYS A 144 -13.63 14.71 -5.45
CA CYS A 144 -14.40 15.16 -4.27
C CYS A 144 -13.66 16.28 -3.51
N PHE A 145 -12.71 16.96 -4.16
CA PHE A 145 -12.09 18.18 -3.64
C PHE A 145 -12.43 19.37 -4.56
N SER A 146 -13.69 19.82 -4.50
CA SER A 146 -14.12 21.14 -5.00
C SER A 146 -15.30 21.64 -4.20
#